data_AF-A0A5P9JDY3-F1
#
_entry.id   AF-A0A5P9JDY3-F1
#
_cell.length_a   1.000
_cell.length_b   1.000
_cell.length_c   1.000
_cell.angle_alpha   90.00
_cell.angle_beta   90.00
_cell.angle_gamma   90.00
#
_symmetry.space_group_name_H-M   'P 1'
#
loop_
_entity.id
_entity.type
_entity.pdbx_description
1 polymer ?
#
loop_
_entity_poly.entity_id
_entity_poly.type
_entity_poly.pdbx_seq_one_letter_code
_entity_poly.pdbx_strand_id
1 'polypeptide(L)'
;MSRDLTALCVLLDRERACLMSGDLHGALGLASRKAELAERIAISAAPERSTLDAMRKKAERNGALLKAAQDGLDSARERVRAILSGVATRTYSADGSRTEIPVDRVGLERRA
;
A
#
# COMPACT_ATOMS: atom_id res chain seq x y z
N MET A 1 -6.43 9.61 32.03
CA MET A 1 -6.20 8.77 30.84
C MET A 1 -5.17 7.69 31.19
N SER A 2 -5.46 6.42 30.90
CA SER A 2 -4.47 5.34 31.07
C SER A 2 -3.26 5.60 30.17
N ARG A 3 -2.04 5.43 30.71
CA ARG A 3 -0.76 5.66 30.00
C ARG A 3 -0.69 4.87 28.68
N ASP A 4 -1.34 3.72 28.66
CA ASP A 4 -1.33 2.77 27.55
C ASP A 4 -2.18 3.26 26.38
N LEU A 5 -3.34 3.88 26.68
CA LEU A 5 -4.20 4.51 25.68
C LEU A 5 -3.48 5.67 24.97
N THR A 6 -2.79 6.52 25.75
CA THR A 6 -2.01 7.62 25.19
C THR A 6 -0.88 7.10 24.32
N ALA A 7 -0.18 6.06 24.76
CA ALA A 7 0.88 5.43 23.98
C ALA A 7 0.37 4.85 22.66
N LEU A 8 -0.77 4.15 22.67
CA LEU A 8 -1.36 3.59 21.45
C LEU A 8 -1.83 4.69 20.48
N CYS A 9 -2.43 5.77 20.99
CA CYS A 9 -2.79 6.92 20.16
C CYS A 9 -1.57 7.54 19.45
N VAL A 10 -0.44 7.69 20.16
CA VAL A 10 0.81 8.18 19.58
C VAL A 10 1.34 7.24 18.51
N LEU A 11 1.24 5.92 18.71
CA LEU A 11 1.63 4.95 17.68
C LEU A 11 0.75 5.03 16.43
N LEU A 12 -0.55 5.25 16.58
CA LEU A 12 -1.45 5.45 15.44
C LEU A 12 -1.12 6.72 14.66
N ASP A 13 -0.74 7.80 15.35
CA ASP A 13 -0.30 9.03 14.68
C ASP A 13 1.05 8.86 13.98
N ARG A 14 1.98 8.10 14.56
CA ARG A 14 3.26 7.75 13.90
C ARG A 14 3.07 6.85 12.69
N GLU A 15 2.19 5.85 12.79
CA GLU A 15 1.85 5.01 11.65
C GLU A 15 1.29 5.83 10.50
N ARG A 16 0.41 6.79 10.78
CA ARG A 16 -0.08 7.71 9.75
C ARG A 16 1.07 8.46 9.07
N ALA A 17 2.05 8.96 9.83
CA ALA A 17 3.19 9.66 9.26
C ALA A 17 4.01 8.76 8.32
N CYS A 18 4.29 7.51 8.74
CA CYS A 18 4.96 6.52 7.91
C CYS A 18 4.17 6.19 6.63
N LEU A 19 2.85 5.98 6.74
CA LEU A 19 2.00 5.68 5.57
C LEU A 19 1.97 6.85 4.59
N MET A 20 1.90 8.09 5.10
CA MET A 20 1.91 9.30 4.27
C MET A 20 3.25 9.54 3.58
N SER A 21 4.36 9.14 4.21
CA SER A 21 5.70 9.24 3.61
C SER A 21 6.07 8.04 2.72
N GLY A 22 5.19 7.03 2.61
CA GLY A 22 5.48 5.77 1.90
C GLY A 22 6.46 4.84 2.62
N ASP A 23 6.77 5.10 3.89
CA ASP A 23 7.65 4.25 4.71
C ASP A 23 6.88 3.05 5.28
N LEU A 24 6.65 2.05 4.42
CA LEU A 24 5.95 0.82 4.81
C LEU A 24 6.76 -0.02 5.82
N HIS A 25 8.09 0.09 5.80
CA HIS A 25 8.95 -0.63 6.74
C HIS A 25 8.81 -0.03 8.15
N GLY A 26 8.81 1.29 8.28
CA GLY A 26 8.53 2.00 9.52
C GLY A 26 7.13 1.67 10.05
N ALA A 27 6.12 1.61 9.18
CA ALA A 27 4.77 1.20 9.56
C ALA A 27 4.72 -0.25 10.10
N LEU A 28 5.43 -1.18 9.44
CA LEU A 28 5.52 -2.58 9.88
C LEU A 28 6.21 -2.71 11.25
N GLY A 29 7.26 -1.93 11.50
CA GLY A 29 7.96 -1.90 12.78
C GLY A 29 7.09 -1.45 13.97
N LEU A 30 5.95 -0.78 13.71
CA LEU A 30 5.00 -0.37 14.74
C LEU A 30 3.95 -1.46 15.06
N ALA A 31 3.81 -2.50 14.22
CA ALA A 31 2.74 -3.49 14.33
C ALA A 31 2.78 -4.26 15.66
N SER A 32 3.92 -4.85 16.02
CA SER A 32 4.05 -5.65 17.25
C SER A 32 3.76 -4.82 18.51
N ARG A 33 4.28 -3.59 18.56
CA ARG A 33 4.08 -2.70 19.70
C ARG A 33 2.63 -2.21 19.84
N LYS A 34 1.92 -2.05 18.72
CA LYS A 34 0.47 -1.77 18.73
C LYS A 34 -0.33 -2.96 19.27
N ALA A 35 0.02 -4.18 18.86
CA ALA A 35 -0.65 -5.40 19.34
C ALA A 35 -0.49 -5.57 20.86
N GLU A 36 0.75 -5.45 21.37
CA GLU A 36 1.03 -5.53 22.81
C GLU A 36 0.26 -4.48 23.63
N LEU A 37 0.16 -3.25 23.13
CA LEU A 37 -0.60 -2.19 23.80
C LEU A 37 -2.10 -2.44 23.76
N ALA A 38 -2.63 -2.95 22.65
CA ALA A 38 -4.04 -3.29 22.52
C ALA A 38 -4.43 -4.41 23.50
N GLU A 39 -3.62 -5.45 23.61
CA GLU A 39 -3.82 -6.54 24.59
C GLU A 39 -3.81 -6.02 26.03
N ARG A 40 -2.83 -5.17 26.38
CA ARG A 40 -2.76 -4.57 27.72
C ARG A 40 -3.95 -3.68 28.04
N ILE A 41 -4.43 -2.91 27.06
CA ILE A 41 -5.63 -2.08 27.22
C ILE A 41 -6.86 -2.96 27.44
N ALA A 42 -6.98 -4.07 26.71
CA ALA A 42 -8.09 -5.02 26.84
C ALA A 42 -8.13 -5.72 28.22
N ILE A 43 -6.96 -5.91 28.84
CA ILE A 43 -6.84 -6.51 30.18
C ILE A 43 -7.03 -5.44 31.29
N SER A 44 -6.74 -4.17 31.00
CA SER A 44 -6.91 -3.07 31.97
C SER A 44 -8.37 -2.61 32.08
N ALA A 45 -8.73 -2.03 33.24
CA ALA A 45 -10.08 -1.54 33.53
C ALA A 45 -10.69 -0.70 32.39
N ALA A 46 -12.01 -0.89 32.18
CA ALA A 46 -12.75 -0.37 31.03
C ALA A 46 -12.48 1.12 30.76
N PRO A 47 -11.81 1.46 29.65
CA PRO A 47 -11.50 2.85 29.33
C PRO A 47 -12.76 3.62 28.95
N GLU A 48 -12.70 4.94 29.12
CA GLU A 48 -13.80 5.84 28.79
C GLU A 48 -14.17 5.72 27.29
N ARG A 49 -15.48 5.58 27.01
CA ARG A 49 -16.01 5.34 25.66
C ARG A 49 -15.57 6.40 24.64
N SER A 50 -15.50 7.66 25.06
CA SER A 50 -15.03 8.79 24.25
C SER A 50 -13.60 8.59 23.72
N THR A 51 -12.72 8.04 24.55
CA THR A 51 -11.32 7.77 24.21
C THR A 51 -11.20 6.58 23.25
N LEU A 52 -12.01 5.54 23.46
CA LEU A 52 -12.08 4.39 22.55
C LEU A 52 -12.57 4.81 21.16
N ASP A 53 -13.61 5.65 21.07
CA ASP A 53 -14.12 6.13 19.78
C ASP A 53 -13.08 7.00 19.04
N ALA A 54 -12.33 7.84 19.76
CA ALA A 54 -11.24 8.61 19.16
C ALA A 54 -10.13 7.70 18.61
N MET A 55 -9.78 6.64 19.34
CA MET A 55 -8.80 5.64 18.92
C MET A 55 -9.29 4.85 17.70
N ARG A 56 -10.57 4.44 17.70
CA ARG A 56 -11.21 3.74 16.58
C ARG A 56 -11.15 4.56 15.30
N LYS A 57 -11.48 5.85 15.36
CA LYS A 57 -11.39 6.78 14.21
C LYS A 57 -9.97 6.94 13.68
N LYS A 58 -8.94 6.86 14.54
CA LYS A 58 -7.53 6.88 14.10
C LYS A 58 -7.16 5.57 13.39
N ALA A 59 -7.55 4.43 13.96
CA ALA A 59 -7.30 3.11 13.39
C ALA A 59 -8.00 2.93 12.03
N GLU A 60 -9.29 3.27 11.93
CA GLU A 60 -10.08 3.21 10.68
C GLU A 60 -9.42 4.03 9.55
N ARG A 61 -8.95 5.23 9.88
CA ARG A 61 -8.25 6.11 8.93
C ARG A 61 -6.95 5.50 8.44
N ASN A 62 -6.13 4.95 9.33
CA ASN A 62 -4.89 4.28 8.93
C ASN A 62 -5.18 3.04 8.09
N GLY A 63 -6.23 2.28 8.41
CA GLY A 63 -6.69 1.15 7.59
C GLY A 63 -7.08 1.56 6.17
N ALA A 64 -7.78 2.69 6.03
CA ALA A 64 -8.11 3.24 4.71
C ALA A 64 -6.85 3.65 3.91
N LEU A 65 -5.84 4.22 4.57
CA LEU A 65 -4.57 4.57 3.94
C LEU A 65 -3.77 3.35 3.50
N LEU A 66 -3.71 2.31 4.34
CA LEU A 66 -3.06 1.04 3.99
C LEU A 66 -3.72 0.40 2.77
N LYS A 67 -5.06 0.39 2.74
CA LYS A 67 -5.82 -0.12 1.60
C LYS A 67 -5.50 0.67 0.32
N ALA A 68 -5.54 2.01 0.40
CA ALA A 68 -5.20 2.86 -0.75
C ALA A 68 -3.76 2.64 -1.24
N ALA A 69 -2.81 2.45 -0.31
CA ALA A 69 -1.42 2.14 -0.65
C ALA A 69 -1.29 0.77 -1.35
N GLN A 70 -2.03 -0.24 -0.88
CA GLN A 70 -2.08 -1.56 -1.51
C GLN A 70 -2.65 -1.49 -2.93
N ASP A 71 -3.80 -0.81 -3.11
CA ASP A 71 -4.43 -0.63 -4.41
C ASP A 71 -3.49 0.09 -5.40
N GLY A 72 -2.75 1.10 -4.92
CA GLY A 72 -1.75 1.82 -5.71
C GLY A 72 -0.57 0.93 -6.12
N LEU A 73 -0.09 0.06 -5.23
CA LEU A 73 0.99 -0.89 -5.54
C LEU A 73 0.55 -1.90 -6.59
N ASP A 74 -0.66 -2.44 -6.47
CA ASP A 74 -1.19 -3.41 -7.43
C ASP A 74 -1.36 -2.78 -8.82
N SER A 75 -1.87 -1.54 -8.89
CA SER A 75 -1.94 -0.78 -10.14
C SER A 75 -0.57 -0.52 -10.75
N ALA A 76 0.43 -0.14 -9.94
CA ALA A 76 1.80 0.05 -10.42
C ALA A 76 2.41 -1.27 -10.96
N ARG A 77 2.15 -2.39 -10.28
CA ARG A 77 2.59 -3.71 -10.75
C ARG A 77 1.95 -4.09 -12.07
N GLU A 78 0.65 -3.83 -12.23
CA GLU A 78 -0.06 -4.06 -13.49
C GLU A 78 0.52 -3.19 -14.62
N ARG A 79 0.80 -1.90 -14.34
CA ARG A 79 1.44 -0.99 -15.29
C ARG A 79 2.80 -1.50 -15.77
N VAL A 80 3.66 -1.92 -14.83
CA VAL A 80 4.99 -2.48 -15.16
C VAL A 80 4.86 -3.76 -15.97
N ARG A 81 3.93 -4.65 -15.60
CA ARG A 81 3.66 -5.88 -16.36
C ARG A 81 3.22 -5.57 -17.79
N ALA A 82 2.32 -4.61 -17.99
CA ALA A 82 1.85 -4.22 -19.32
C ALA A 82 2.98 -3.67 -20.21
N ILE A 83 3.90 -2.89 -19.62
CA ILE A 83 5.10 -2.40 -20.33
C ILE A 83 6.01 -3.58 -20.71
N LEU A 84 6.31 -4.46 -19.76
CA LEU A 84 7.20 -5.61 -19.98
C LEU A 84 6.61 -6.66 -20.94
N SER A 85 5.29 -6.82 -20.97
CA SER A 85 4.62 -7.76 -21.88
C SER A 85 4.70 -7.33 -23.35
N GLY A 86 5.09 -6.08 -23.61
CA GLY A 86 5.13 -5.53 -24.96
C GLY A 86 3.73 -5.30 -25.49
N VAL A 87 3.28 -4.05 -25.51
CA VAL A 87 2.04 -3.72 -26.21
C VAL A 87 2.36 -3.74 -27.71
N ALA A 88 1.75 -4.66 -28.46
CA ALA A 88 1.80 -4.65 -29.92
C ALA A 88 1.33 -3.28 -30.40
N THR A 89 2.23 -2.52 -31.03
CA THR A 89 1.94 -1.15 -31.42
C THR A 89 1.15 -1.22 -32.72
N ARG A 90 -0.11 -0.79 -32.67
CA ARG A 90 -0.93 -0.62 -33.87
C ARG A 90 -0.57 0.70 -34.52
N THR A 91 0.02 0.62 -35.70
CA THR A 91 0.31 1.77 -36.54
C THR A 91 -0.57 1.73 -37.78
N TYR A 92 -1.01 2.91 -38.21
CA TYR A 92 -1.61 3.08 -39.52
C TYR A 92 -0.47 3.27 -40.52
N SER A 93 -0.45 2.47 -41.58
CA SER A 93 0.45 2.69 -42.70
C SER A 93 -0.03 3.88 -43.54
N ALA A 94 0.83 4.39 -44.42
CA ALA A 94 0.57 5.57 -45.24
C ALA A 94 -0.64 5.41 -46.20
N ASP A 95 -1.08 4.18 -46.45
CA ASP A 95 -2.27 3.81 -47.23
C ASP A 95 -3.55 3.69 -46.37
N GLY A 96 -3.46 3.96 -45.06
CA GLY A 96 -4.58 3.85 -44.13
C GLY A 96 -4.92 2.43 -43.70
N SER A 97 -4.14 1.42 -44.13
CA SER A 97 -4.32 0.05 -43.65
C SER A 97 -3.77 -0.11 -42.22
N ARG A 98 -4.36 -1.03 -41.46
CA ARG A 98 -4.03 -1.25 -40.05
C ARG A 98 -2.96 -2.33 -39.96
N THR A 99 -1.76 -1.97 -39.53
CA THR A 99 -0.65 -2.91 -39.36
C THR A 99 -0.32 -3.07 -37.88
N GLU A 100 -0.26 -4.30 -37.39
CA GLU A 100 0.27 -4.60 -36.05
C GLU A 100 1.78 -4.79 -36.17
N ILE A 101 2.57 -3.97 -35.48
CA ILE A 101 4.01 -4.20 -35.32
C ILE A 101 4.16 -5.19 -34.16
N PRO A 102 4.54 -6.46 -34.41
CA PRO A 102 4.76 -7.42 -33.35
C PRO A 102 5.92 -6.95 -32.47
N VAL A 103 5.78 -7.15 -31.16
CA VAL A 103 6.88 -6.91 -30.23
C VAL A 103 7.84 -8.07 -30.37
N ASP A 104 8.93 -7.84 -31.10
CA ASP A 104 9.92 -8.87 -31.36
C ASP A 104 10.61 -9.25 -30.05
N ARG A 105 10.39 -10.48 -29.56
CA ARG A 105 11.25 -11.05 -28.52
C ARG A 105 12.56 -11.35 -29.21
N VAL A 106 13.58 -10.52 -28.96
CA VAL A 106 14.94 -10.67 -29.49
C VAL A 106 15.46 -12.09 -29.25
N GLY A 107 15.16 -13.00 -30.19
CA GLY A 107 15.81 -14.27 -30.36
C GLY A 107 17.05 -13.99 -31.19
N LEU A 108 18.21 -14.02 -30.55
CA LEU A 108 19.51 -13.97 -31.21
C LEU A 108 19.59 -15.13 -32.23
N GLU A 109 19.32 -14.86 -33.51
CA GLU A 109 19.70 -15.76 -34.58
C GLU A 109 21.21 -15.66 -34.79
N ARG A 110 21.95 -16.67 -34.32
CA ARG A 110 23.33 -16.91 -34.76
C ARG A 110 23.28 -17.28 -36.24
N ARG A 111 23.79 -16.41 -37.10
CA ARG A 111 24.20 -16.79 -38.46
C ARG A 111 25.60 -17.41 -38.37
N ALA A 112 25.71 -18.68 -38.75
CA ALA A 112 26.94 -19.36 -39.10
C ALA A 112 26.95 -19.59 -40.62
#